data_AF-A0A961FCU2-F1
#
_entry.id   AF-A0A961FCU2-F1
#
_cell.length_a   1.000
_cell.length_b   1.000
_cell.length_c   1.000
_cell.angle_alpha   90.00
_cell.angle_beta   90.00
_cell.angle_gamma   90.00
#
_symmetry.space_group_name_H-M   'P 1'
#
loop_
_entity.id
_entity.type
_entity.pdbx_description
1 polymer ?
#
loop_
_entity_poly.entity_id
_entity_poly.type
_entity_poly.pdbx_seq_one_letter_code
_entity_poly.pdbx_strand_id
1 'polypeptide(L)'
;MEAPLLRHELKHLETWYERKNRKPLIIRGARQVGKSTLVRQFASQKDLRLLEINFERNPEFRQAFTTNNPDQILSTLQLLTNVEFAPSHTLLFLDEIQAAPEAITALRYFYEERPDISVLAAGSLLEFTLANTQFSMPVG
;
A
#
# COMPACT_ATOMS: atom_id res chain seq x y z
N MET A 1 -0.39 12.74 24.16
CA MET A 1 -1.68 13.27 23.66
C MET A 1 -1.82 13.02 22.15
N GLU A 2 -1.62 11.79 21.66
CA GLU A 2 -1.65 11.44 20.21
C GLU A 2 -2.99 10.82 19.74
N ALA A 3 -3.90 10.52 20.68
CA ALA A 3 -5.11 9.72 20.41
C ALA A 3 -6.14 10.32 19.42
N PRO A 4 -6.37 11.65 19.32
CA PRO A 4 -7.40 12.19 18.43
C PRO A 4 -7.03 12.09 16.94
N LEU A 5 -5.77 12.36 16.59
CA LEU A 5 -5.25 12.31 15.22
C LEU A 5 -5.28 10.87 14.68
N LEU A 6 -4.78 9.90 15.44
CA LEU A 6 -4.80 8.48 15.07
C LEU A 6 -6.23 7.96 14.84
N ARG A 7 -7.22 8.38 15.65
CA ARG A 7 -8.62 8.00 15.46
C ARG A 7 -9.21 8.55 14.16
N HIS A 8 -8.87 9.78 13.78
CA HIS A 8 -9.32 10.36 12.52
C HIS A 8 -8.73 9.61 11.32
N GLU A 9 -7.44 9.29 11.37
CA GLU A 9 -6.79 8.54 10.28
C GLU A 9 -7.31 7.11 10.16
N LEU A 10 -7.56 6.41 11.28
CA LEU A 10 -8.21 5.10 11.24
C LEU A 10 -9.58 5.17 10.57
N LYS A 11 -10.43 6.13 10.96
CA LYS A 11 -11.75 6.31 10.33
C LYS A 11 -11.64 6.60 8.83
N HIS A 12 -10.61 7.32 8.41
CA HIS A 12 -10.32 7.53 7.00
C HIS A 12 -10.00 6.21 6.28
N LEU A 13 -9.15 5.36 6.87
CA LEU A 13 -8.85 4.02 6.33
C LEU A 13 -10.09 3.13 6.24
N GLU A 14 -10.97 3.17 7.25
CA GLU A 14 -12.24 2.44 7.21
C GLU A 14 -13.12 2.91 6.06
N THR A 15 -13.31 4.22 5.94
CA THR A 15 -14.12 4.82 4.88
C THR A 15 -13.55 4.51 3.49
N TRP A 16 -12.23 4.47 3.36
CA TRP A 16 -11.55 4.07 2.13
C TRP A 16 -11.82 2.59 1.80
N TYR A 17 -11.65 1.70 2.78
CA TYR A 17 -11.76 0.25 2.61
C TYR A 17 -13.17 -0.19 2.19
N GLU A 18 -14.20 0.45 2.73
CA GLU A 18 -15.62 0.15 2.45
C GLU A 18 -16.10 0.59 1.06
N ARG A 19 -15.29 1.35 0.30
CA ARG A 19 -15.66 1.78 -1.07
C ARG A 19 -15.52 0.62 -2.06
N LYS A 20 -16.60 0.34 -2.80
CA LYS A 20 -16.62 -0.69 -3.87
C LYS A 20 -15.58 -0.45 -4.97
N ASN A 21 -15.33 0.81 -5.34
CA ASN A 21 -14.33 1.20 -6.34
C ASN A 21 -13.18 1.95 -5.66
N ARG A 22 -12.64 1.39 -4.58
CA ARG A 22 -11.49 1.97 -3.89
C ARG A 22 -10.30 2.03 -4.83
N LYS A 23 -9.67 3.19 -4.89
CA LYS A 23 -8.37 3.36 -5.52
C LYS A 23 -7.29 2.96 -4.52
N PRO A 24 -6.10 2.52 -4.94
CA PRO A 24 -4.96 2.39 -4.04
C PRO A 24 -4.80 3.66 -3.20
N LEU A 25 -4.67 3.50 -1.89
CA LEU A 25 -4.50 4.63 -0.98
C LEU A 25 -3.03 4.86 -0.71
N ILE A 26 -2.59 6.11 -0.76
CA ILE A 26 -1.21 6.49 -0.44
C ILE A 26 -1.23 7.38 0.80
N ILE A 27 -0.69 6.87 1.92
CA ILE A 27 -0.52 7.65 3.16
C ILE A 27 0.80 8.40 3.10
N ARG A 28 0.72 9.72 3.21
CA ARG A 28 1.88 10.62 3.22
C ARG A 28 2.19 11.08 4.64
N GLY A 29 3.43 11.53 4.84
CA GLY A 29 3.83 12.20 6.09
C GLY A 29 5.30 12.04 6.39
N ALA A 30 5.82 12.87 7.30
CA ALA A 30 7.23 12.84 7.70
C ALA A 30 7.68 11.44 8.16
N ARG A 31 9.00 11.21 8.13
CA ARG A 31 9.57 9.97 8.70
C ARG A 31 9.19 9.87 10.18
N GLN A 32 9.01 8.63 10.68
CA GLN A 32 8.78 8.33 12.10
C GLN A 32 7.45 8.84 12.71
N VAL A 33 6.45 9.18 11.89
CA VAL A 33 5.12 9.62 12.37
C VAL A 33 4.11 8.47 12.63
N GLY A 34 4.53 7.21 12.49
CA GLY A 34 3.68 6.05 12.82
C GLY A 34 2.78 5.52 11.70
N LYS A 35 3.03 5.85 10.42
CA LYS A 35 2.23 5.36 9.27
C LYS A 35 2.10 3.84 9.22
N SER A 36 3.21 3.11 9.32
CA SER A 36 3.19 1.63 9.32
C SER A 36 2.42 1.09 10.53
N THR A 37 2.52 1.76 11.68
CA THR A 37 1.78 1.41 12.90
C THR A 37 0.28 1.57 12.71
N LEU A 38 -0.16 2.68 12.11
CA LEU A 38 -1.57 2.92 11.76
C LEU A 38 -2.12 1.82 10.86
N VAL A 39 -1.38 1.44 9.82
CA VAL A 39 -1.82 0.41 8.85
C VAL A 39 -1.90 -0.96 9.51
N ARG A 40 -0.91 -1.34 10.31
CA ARG A 40 -0.95 -2.60 11.08
C ARG A 40 -2.13 -2.64 12.06
N GLN A 41 -2.39 -1.53 12.74
CA GLN A 41 -3.53 -1.41 13.65
C GLN A 41 -4.85 -1.53 12.89
N PHE A 42 -4.98 -0.86 11.74
CA PHE A 42 -6.16 -0.95 10.87
C PHE A 42 -6.40 -2.39 10.39
N ALA A 43 -5.36 -3.07 9.89
CA ALA A 43 -5.46 -4.46 9.44
C ALA A 43 -5.91 -5.37 10.59
N SER A 44 -5.34 -5.21 11.78
CA SER A 44 -5.74 -5.96 12.98
C SER A 44 -7.19 -5.67 13.39
N GLN A 45 -7.67 -4.42 13.31
CA GLN A 45 -9.05 -4.06 13.66
C GLN A 45 -10.09 -4.62 12.69
N LYS A 46 -9.71 -4.81 11.42
CA LYS A 46 -10.56 -5.39 10.37
C LYS A 46 -10.37 -6.90 10.19
N ASP A 47 -9.57 -7.53 11.05
CA ASP A 47 -9.19 -8.95 10.97
C ASP A 47 -8.64 -9.34 9.58
N LEU A 48 -7.81 -8.46 9.02
CA LEU A 48 -7.17 -8.66 7.72
C LEU A 48 -5.78 -9.24 7.90
N ARG A 49 -5.44 -10.21 7.05
CA ARG A 49 -4.05 -10.60 6.81
C ARG A 49 -3.31 -9.41 6.22
N LEU A 50 -2.11 -9.13 6.72
CA LEU A 50 -1.27 -8.06 6.19
C LEU A 50 -0.12 -8.67 5.39
N LEU A 51 -0.09 -8.40 4.08
CA LEU A 51 1.08 -8.63 3.25
C LEU A 51 1.87 -7.32 3.20
N GLU A 52 2.77 -7.16 4.16
CA GLU A 52 3.60 -5.96 4.31
C GLU A 52 4.94 -6.11 3.58
N ILE A 53 5.22 -5.17 2.68
CA ILE A 53 6.43 -5.07 1.87
C ILE A 53 7.10 -3.73 2.19
N ASN A 54 8.22 -3.74 2.90
CA ASN A 54 8.99 -2.53 3.16
C ASN A 54 10.20 -2.48 2.23
N PHE A 55 10.19 -1.56 1.26
CA PHE A 55 11.20 -1.55 0.19
C PHE A 55 12.58 -1.05 0.61
N GLU A 56 12.69 -0.29 1.71
CA GLU A 56 14.00 0.09 2.28
C GLU A 56 14.64 -1.10 3.01
N ARG A 57 13.85 -1.93 3.70
CA ARG A 57 14.32 -3.11 4.43
C ARG A 57 14.54 -4.32 3.52
N ASN A 58 13.71 -4.46 2.50
CA ASN A 58 13.67 -5.61 1.59
C ASN A 58 13.75 -5.15 0.13
N PRO A 59 14.89 -4.59 -0.31
CA PRO A 59 15.06 -4.10 -1.67
C PRO A 59 14.88 -5.20 -2.72
N GLU A 60 15.06 -6.46 -2.37
CA GLU A 60 14.81 -7.61 -3.25
C GLU A 60 13.36 -7.71 -3.73
N PHE A 61 12.38 -7.22 -2.96
CA PHE A 61 10.96 -7.28 -3.34
C PHE A 61 10.61 -6.34 -4.51
N ARG A 62 11.50 -5.39 -4.83
CA ARG A 62 11.39 -4.53 -6.02
C ARG A 62 11.24 -5.33 -7.31
N GLN A 63 11.93 -6.47 -7.40
CA GLN A 63 11.89 -7.32 -8.60
C GLN A 63 10.48 -7.86 -8.90
N ALA A 64 9.60 -7.97 -7.89
CA ALA A 64 8.24 -8.41 -8.11
C ALA A 64 7.45 -7.44 -8.98
N PHE A 65 7.81 -6.15 -8.98
CA PHE A 65 7.06 -5.07 -9.63
C PHE A 65 7.53 -4.75 -11.05
N THR A 66 8.53 -5.46 -11.59
CA THR A 66 9.06 -5.18 -12.93
C THR A 66 8.10 -5.53 -14.06
N THR A 67 7.14 -6.43 -13.82
CA THR A 67 6.20 -6.91 -14.83
C THR A 67 5.00 -5.98 -15.02
N ASN A 68 4.73 -5.10 -14.04
CA ASN A 68 3.50 -4.30 -13.92
C ASN A 68 2.18 -5.11 -13.93
N ASN A 69 2.22 -6.44 -13.94
CA ASN A 69 1.04 -7.30 -13.94
C ASN A 69 0.68 -7.67 -12.49
N PRO A 70 -0.48 -7.25 -11.96
CA PRO A 70 -0.86 -7.49 -10.56
C PRO A 70 -0.84 -8.96 -10.13
N ASP A 71 -1.28 -9.88 -10.99
CA ASP A 71 -1.32 -11.31 -10.67
C ASP A 71 0.09 -11.90 -10.52
N GLN A 72 1.01 -11.51 -11.42
CA GLN A 72 2.40 -11.91 -11.35
C GLN A 72 3.12 -11.28 -10.16
N ILE A 73 2.83 -10.00 -9.86
CA ILE A 73 3.36 -9.31 -8.68
C ILE A 73 2.97 -10.08 -7.43
N LEU A 74 1.67 -10.36 -7.24
CA LEU A 74 1.18 -11.08 -6.07
C LEU A 74 1.76 -12.48 -5.97
N SER A 75 1.83 -13.21 -7.09
CA SER A 75 2.41 -14.57 -7.11
C SER A 75 3.87 -14.53 -6.65
N THR A 76 4.64 -13.55 -7.12
CA THR A 76 6.03 -13.36 -6.74
C THR A 76 6.16 -12.96 -5.27
N LEU A 77 5.33 -12.02 -4.79
CA LEU A 77 5.35 -11.62 -3.39
C LEU A 77 4.97 -12.76 -2.44
N GLN A 78 3.96 -13.56 -2.79
CA GLN A 78 3.58 -14.75 -2.01
C GLN A 78 4.73 -15.75 -1.93
N LEU A 79 5.44 -15.99 -3.04
CA LEU A 79 6.61 -16.87 -3.07
C LEU A 79 7.75 -16.35 -2.18
N LEU A 80 8.04 -15.04 -2.26
CA LEU A 80 9.16 -14.43 -1.54
C LEU A 80 8.88 -14.27 -0.04
N THR A 81 7.63 -14.04 0.35
CA THR A 81 7.23 -13.82 1.75
C THR A 81 6.70 -15.09 2.43
N ASN A 82 6.34 -16.11 1.66
CA ASN A 82 5.59 -17.28 2.10
C ASN A 82 4.24 -16.94 2.79
N VAL A 83 3.68 -15.77 2.45
CA VAL A 83 2.37 -15.31 2.92
C VAL A 83 1.38 -15.49 1.79
N GLU A 84 0.36 -16.32 2.00
CA GLU A 84 -0.71 -16.52 1.02
C GLU A 84 -1.62 -15.27 0.94
N PHE A 85 -2.01 -14.90 -0.27
CA PHE A 85 -2.81 -13.72 -0.57
C PHE A 85 -4.25 -14.10 -0.94
N ALA A 86 -5.21 -13.58 -0.16
CA ALA A 86 -6.64 -13.71 -0.41
C ALA A 86 -7.28 -12.32 -0.59
N PRO A 87 -7.81 -11.96 -1.79
CA PRO A 87 -8.20 -10.57 -2.10
C PRO A 87 -9.15 -9.89 -1.11
N SER A 88 -10.14 -10.63 -0.59
CA SER A 88 -11.13 -10.07 0.37
C SER A 88 -10.67 -10.07 1.83
N HIS A 89 -9.54 -10.71 2.14
CA HIS A 89 -9.06 -10.90 3.51
C HIS A 89 -7.60 -10.48 3.69
N THR A 90 -6.96 -9.95 2.66
CA THR A 90 -5.55 -9.55 2.69
C THR A 90 -5.40 -8.10 2.23
N LEU A 91 -4.75 -7.30 3.07
CA LEU A 91 -4.30 -5.96 2.75
C LEU A 91 -2.87 -6.04 2.21
N LEU A 92 -2.66 -5.60 0.96
CA LEU A 92 -1.32 -5.38 0.43
C LEU A 92 -0.83 -4.03 0.92
N PHE A 93 0.22 -4.02 1.74
CA PHE A 93 0.83 -2.80 2.26
C PHE A 93 2.24 -2.60 1.71
N LEU A 94 2.42 -1.50 0.98
CA LEU A 94 3.65 -1.10 0.31
C LEU A 94 4.30 0.05 1.09
N ASP A 95 5.19 -0.27 2.01
CA ASP A 95 5.84 0.70 2.90
C ASP A 95 7.15 1.23 2.31
N GLU A 96 7.46 2.49 2.62
CA GLU A 96 8.54 3.28 2.02
C GLU A 96 8.57 3.17 0.47
N ILE A 97 7.39 3.25 -0.17
CA ILE A 97 7.21 3.02 -1.62
C ILE A 97 8.06 3.93 -2.51
N GLN A 98 8.53 5.08 -2.01
CA GLN A 98 9.48 5.93 -2.76
C GLN A 98 10.81 5.22 -3.08
N ALA A 99 11.17 4.16 -2.33
CA ALA A 99 12.34 3.34 -2.60
C ALA A 99 12.13 2.37 -3.79
N ALA A 100 10.90 2.25 -4.30
CA ALA A 100 10.52 1.39 -5.42
C ALA A 100 9.61 2.14 -6.41
N PRO A 101 10.15 3.01 -7.28
CA PRO A 101 9.37 3.74 -8.30
C PRO A 101 8.51 2.82 -9.18
N GLU A 102 8.98 1.64 -9.52
CA GLU A 102 8.24 0.61 -10.25
C GLU A 102 6.96 0.15 -9.53
N ALA A 103 6.98 0.10 -8.19
CA ALA A 103 5.80 -0.23 -7.40
C ALA A 103 4.75 0.89 -7.47
N ILE A 104 5.19 2.17 -7.56
CA ILE A 104 4.29 3.32 -7.78
C ILE A 104 3.59 3.19 -9.13
N THR A 105 4.32 2.81 -10.18
CA THR A 105 3.73 2.56 -11.51
C THR A 105 2.72 1.41 -11.47
N ALA A 106 3.06 0.33 -10.77
CA ALA A 106 2.19 -0.84 -10.63
C ALA A 106 0.83 -0.53 -9.97
N LEU A 107 0.74 0.48 -9.09
CA LEU A 107 -0.51 0.88 -8.45
C LEU A 107 -1.64 1.15 -9.46
N ARG A 108 -1.32 1.70 -10.64
CA ARG A 108 -2.28 1.90 -11.72
C ARG A 108 -2.93 0.57 -12.11
N TYR A 109 -2.12 -0.43 -12.37
CA TYR A 109 -2.57 -1.73 -12.87
C TYR A 109 -3.35 -2.47 -11.80
N PHE A 110 -2.99 -2.33 -10.51
CA PHE A 110 -3.83 -2.81 -9.42
C PHE A 110 -5.22 -2.17 -9.44
N TYR A 111 -5.32 -0.86 -9.70
CA TYR A 111 -6.61 -0.20 -9.81
C TYR A 111 -7.42 -0.62 -11.04
N GLU A 112 -6.77 -0.71 -12.21
CA GLU A 112 -7.44 -0.97 -13.49
C GLU A 112 -7.83 -2.45 -13.67
N GLU A 113 -6.97 -3.38 -13.24
CA GLU A 113 -7.11 -4.82 -13.51
C GLU A 113 -7.57 -5.62 -12.30
N ARG A 114 -7.20 -5.20 -11.08
CA ARG A 114 -7.50 -5.93 -9.83
C ARG A 114 -8.10 -5.02 -8.73
N PRO A 115 -9.21 -4.30 -9.00
CA PRO A 115 -9.84 -3.40 -8.03
C PRO A 115 -10.38 -4.12 -6.79
N ASP A 116 -10.50 -5.45 -6.83
CA ASP A 116 -10.84 -6.29 -5.70
C ASP A 116 -9.75 -6.30 -4.62
N ILE A 117 -8.50 -5.98 -4.97
CA ILE A 117 -7.37 -5.96 -4.07
C ILE A 117 -7.31 -4.65 -3.29
N SER A 118 -7.20 -4.76 -1.97
CA SER A 118 -6.93 -3.61 -1.11
C SER A 118 -5.43 -3.31 -1.12
N VAL A 119 -5.05 -2.22 -1.78
CA VAL A 119 -3.65 -1.76 -1.82
C VAL A 119 -3.50 -0.45 -1.07
N LEU A 120 -2.61 -0.45 -0.09
CA LEU A 120 -2.23 0.73 0.67
C LEU A 120 -0.72 0.92 0.53
N ALA A 121 -0.28 2.14 0.25
CA ALA A 121 1.12 2.50 0.21
C ALA A 121 1.42 3.59 1.24
N ALA A 122 2.64 3.61 1.79
CA ALA A 122 3.11 4.69 2.64
C ALA A 122 4.48 5.16 2.17
N GLY A 123 4.72 6.46 2.29
CA GLY A 123 6.01 7.05 1.93
C GLY A 123 6.14 8.48 2.40
N SER A 124 7.38 8.90 2.67
CA SER A 124 7.68 10.23 3.23
C SER A 124 8.04 11.28 2.17
N LEU A 125 8.57 10.87 1.03
CA LEU A 125 9.07 11.75 -0.04
C LEU A 125 8.32 11.60 -1.37
N LEU A 126 7.09 11.11 -1.31
CA LEU A 126 6.26 10.80 -2.48
C LEU A 126 6.04 11.99 -3.41
N GLU A 127 6.03 13.23 -2.89
CA GLU A 127 5.88 14.43 -3.73
C GLU A 127 7.00 14.58 -4.75
N PHE A 128 8.25 14.24 -4.39
CA PHE A 128 9.39 14.28 -5.30
C PHE A 128 9.38 13.15 -6.33
N THR A 129 8.85 11.98 -5.95
CA THR A 129 8.76 10.81 -6.84
C THR A 129 7.60 10.98 -7.83
N LEU A 130 6.46 11.50 -7.36
CA LEU A 130 5.25 11.69 -8.17
C LEU A 130 5.38 12.85 -9.17
N ALA A 131 6.18 13.88 -8.88
CA ALA A 131 6.46 14.96 -9.82
C ALA A 131 7.09 14.47 -11.15
N ASN A 132 7.73 13.29 -11.13
CA ASN A 132 8.35 12.68 -12.30
C ASN A 132 7.45 11.65 -13.01
N THR A 133 6.28 11.34 -12.44
CA THR A 133 5.32 10.38 -13.02
C THR A 133 4.08 11.14 -13.50
N GLN A 134 3.66 10.97 -14.75
CA GLN A 134 2.46 11.62 -15.33
C GLN A 134 1.12 11.10 -14.76
N PHE A 135 1.07 10.67 -13.50
CA PHE A 135 -0.06 9.95 -12.93
C PHE A 135 -0.84 10.78 -11.91
N SER A 136 -2.12 11.02 -12.19
CA SER A 136 -3.08 11.59 -11.25
C SER A 136 -3.64 10.49 -10.35
N MET A 137 -2.89 10.14 -9.31
CA MET A 137 -3.43 9.31 -8.21
C MET A 137 -4.24 10.21 -7.27
N PRO A 138 -5.36 9.74 -6.69
CA PRO A 138 -6.03 10.48 -5.63
C PRO A 138 -5.05 10.61 -4.47
N VAL A 139 -4.80 11.85 -4.10
CA VAL A 139 -4.06 12.19 -2.90
C VAL A 139 -5.11 12.30 -1.79
N GLY A 140 -4.94 11.48 -0.75
CA GLY A 140 -5.74 11.49 0.47
C GLY A 140 -4.93 12.04 1.62
#